data_AF-A0A937SLH6-F1
#
_entry.id   AF-A0A937SLH6-F1
#
_cell.length_a   1.000
_cell.length_b   1.000
_cell.length_c   1.000
_cell.angle_alpha   90.00
_cell.angle_beta   90.00
_cell.angle_gamma   90.00
#
_symmetry.space_group_name_H-M   'P 1'
#
loop_
_entity.id
_entity.type
_entity.pdbx_description
1 polymer ?
#
loop_
_entity_poly.entity_id
_entity_poly.type
_entity_poly.pdbx_seq_one_letter_code
_entity_poly.pdbx_strand_id
1 'polypeptide(L)' 'MPELTPEEREEIIRRRGCRSDKDGEVHRISNLEIHHKDRNPKNNDPHNLRVLTKEEHDDLHRRAGY' A
#
# COMPACT_ATOMS: atom_id res chain seq x y z
N MET A 1 -0.29 13.09 -12.85
CA MET A 1 0.61 12.08 -12.28
C MET A 1 0.26 10.74 -12.90
N PRO A 2 1.24 9.99 -13.44
CA PRO A 2 1.04 8.60 -13.85
C PRO A 2 0.81 7.71 -12.62
N GLU A 3 0.20 6.54 -12.82
CA GLU A 3 0.10 5.52 -11.78
C GLU A 3 1.48 4.97 -11.42
N LEU A 4 1.66 4.53 -10.18
CA LEU A 4 2.92 3.96 -9.72
C LEU A 4 3.29 2.68 -10.49
N THR A 5 4.50 2.62 -11.03
CA THR A 5 5.05 1.40 -11.63
C THR A 5 5.32 0.33 -10.55
N PRO A 6 5.48 -0.96 -10.93
CA PRO A 6 5.87 -2.01 -10.00
C PRO A 6 7.16 -1.68 -9.23
N GLU A 7 8.15 -1.10 -9.91
CA GLU A 7 9.44 -0.71 -9.32
C GLU A 7 9.28 0.41 -8.28
N GLU A 8 8.47 1.43 -8.58
CA GLU A 8 8.19 2.53 -7.64
C GLU A 8 7.45 2.02 -6.40
N ARG A 9 6.50 1.08 -6.57
CA ARG A 9 5.79 0.45 -5.45
C ARG A 9 6.75 -0.29 -4.54
N GLU A 10 7.63 -1.10 -5.11
CA GLU A 10 8.66 -1.80 -4.33
C GLU A 10 9.59 -0.83 -3.61
N GLU A 11 10.02 0.25 -4.27
CA GLU A 11 10.87 1.26 -3.65
C GLU A 11 10.20 1.92 -2.44
N ILE A 12 8.92 2.29 -2.57
CA ILE A 12 8.14 2.86 -1.46
C ILE A 12 8.06 1.87 -0.29
N ILE A 13 7.77 0.59 -0.58
CA ILE A 13 7.70 -0.46 0.45
C ILE A 13 9.05 -0.64 1.16
N ARG A 14 10.15 -0.67 0.40
CA ARG A 14 11.52 -0.78 0.95
C ARG A 14 11.88 0.43 1.82
N ARG A 15 11.56 1.65 1.37
CA ARG A 15 11.79 2.88 2.15
C ARG A 15 11.00 2.92 3.46
N ARG A 16 9.85 2.22 3.53
CA ARG A 16 9.06 2.04 4.75
C ARG A 16 9.48 0.82 5.59
N GLY A 17 10.59 0.18 5.25
CA GLY A 17 11.17 -0.91 6.02
C GLY A 17 10.45 -2.24 5.84
N CYS A 18 9.70 -2.44 4.76
CA CYS A 18 8.91 -3.65 4.50
C CYS A 18 7.91 -3.95 5.62
N ARG A 19 7.34 -2.92 6.24
CA ARG A 19 6.36 -3.03 7.32
C ARG A 19 4.97 -2.66 6.85
N SER A 20 3.95 -3.35 7.37
CA SER A 20 2.57 -2.86 7.20
C SER A 20 2.31 -1.69 8.16
N ASP A 21 1.59 -0.68 7.65
CA ASP A 21 1.15 0.47 8.43
C ASP A 21 -0.02 0.12 9.38
N LYS A 22 -0.55 -1.10 9.34
CA LYS A 22 -1.69 -1.53 10.18
C LYS A 22 -1.25 -2.44 11.32
N ASP A 23 -0.50 -3.51 11.05
CA ASP A 23 0.00 -4.41 12.11
C ASP A 23 1.37 -3.98 12.66
N GLY A 24 2.15 -3.20 11.90
CA GLY A 24 3.48 -2.76 12.28
C GLY A 24 4.57 -3.82 12.13
N GLU A 25 4.25 -5.01 11.63
CA GLU A 25 5.18 -6.14 11.48
C GLU A 25 5.92 -6.09 10.15
N VAL A 26 7.10 -6.72 10.09
CA VAL A 26 7.90 -6.83 8.87
C VAL A 26 7.39 -8.01 8.03
N HIS A 27 7.13 -7.77 6.76
CA HIS A 27 6.64 -8.77 5.82
C HIS A 27 7.55 -8.90 4.59
N ARG A 28 7.39 -9.99 3.84
CA ARG A 28 7.98 -10.09 2.50
C ARG A 28 7.36 -9.02 1.61
N ILE A 29 8.17 -8.35 0.78
CA ILE A 29 7.71 -7.32 -0.16
C ILE A 29 6.56 -7.85 -1.04
N SER A 30 6.62 -9.12 -1.46
CA SER A 30 5.59 -9.78 -2.27
C SER A 30 4.21 -9.87 -1.60
N ASN A 31 4.15 -9.69 -0.28
CA ASN A 31 2.92 -9.76 0.53
C ASN A 31 2.38 -8.36 0.85
N LEU A 32 3.10 -7.30 0.47
CA LEU A 32 2.74 -5.92 0.74
C LEU A 32 2.20 -5.25 -0.52
N GLU A 33 1.24 -4.34 -0.32
CA GLU A 33 0.61 -3.56 -1.38
C GLU A 33 0.49 -2.09 -0.97
N ILE A 34 0.48 -1.22 -1.98
CA ILE A 34 0.25 0.21 -1.81
C ILE A 34 -1.25 0.49 -1.96
N HIS A 35 -1.85 0.95 -0.87
CA HIS A 35 -3.22 1.44 -0.82
C HIS A 35 -3.25 2.97 -0.90
N HIS A 36 -4.07 3.51 -1.79
CA HIS A 36 -4.33 4.94 -1.90
C HIS A 36 -5.58 5.28 -1.07
N LYS A 37 -5.42 6.10 -0.02
CA LYS A 37 -6.49 6.42 0.94
C LYS A 37 -7.69 7.11 0.28
N ASP A 38 -7.42 7.97 -0.71
CA ASP A 38 -8.43 8.68 -1.49
C ASP A 38 -9.01 7.87 -2.67
N ARG A 39 -8.55 6.62 -2.86
CA ARG A 39 -8.89 5.74 -3.99
C ARG A 39 -8.56 6.31 -5.37
N ASN A 40 -7.72 7.34 -5.44
CA ASN A 40 -7.22 7.86 -6.70
C ASN A 40 -5.83 7.25 -6.97
N PRO A 41 -5.70 6.30 -7.91
CA PRO A 41 -4.42 5.65 -8.21
C PRO A 41 -3.37 6.59 -8.82
N LYS A 42 -3.75 7.83 -9.14
CA LYS A 42 -2.85 8.88 -9.63
C LYS A 42 -2.37 9.82 -8.52
N ASN A 43 -2.87 9.71 -7.29
CA ASN A 43 -2.45 10.55 -6.18
C ASN A 43 -1.32 9.88 -5.39
N ASN A 44 -0.10 10.04 -5.89
CA ASN A 44 1.12 9.43 -5.35
C ASN A 44 1.71 10.18 -4.14
N ASP A 45 0.94 11.08 -3.50
CA ASP A 45 1.39 11.79 -2.31
C ASP A 45 1.72 10.78 -1.18
N PRO A 46 2.92 10.81 -0.57
CA PRO A 46 3.30 9.85 0.46
C PRO A 46 2.33 9.77 1.65
N HIS A 47 1.65 10.87 2.00
CA HIS A 47 0.63 10.89 3.05
C HIS A 47 -0.69 10.28 2.60
N ASN A 48 -0.97 10.23 1.29
CA ASN A 48 -2.10 9.51 0.71
C ASN A 48 -1.85 8.00 0.57
N LEU A 49 -0.60 7.55 0.66
CA LEU A 49 -0.24 6.14 0.53
C LEU A 49 -0.17 5.42 1.88
N ARG A 50 -0.70 4.19 1.92
CA ARG A 50 -0.49 3.20 2.98
C ARG A 50 0.15 1.94 2.41
N VAL A 51 1.06 1.35 3.18
CA VAL A 51 1.53 -0.01 2.95
C VAL A 51 0.69 -0.94 3.80
N LEU A 52 0.06 -1.93 3.18
CA LEU A 52 -0.76 -2.94 3.84
C LEU A 52 -0.34 -4.32 3.35
N THR A 53 -0.61 -5.37 4.11
CA THR A 53 -0.60 -6.71 3.52
C THR A 53 -1.77 -6.87 2.55
N LYS A 54 -1.67 -7.81 1.62
CA LYS A 54 -2.77 -8.17 0.71
C LYS A 54 -4.07 -8.45 1.48
N GLU A 55 -3.98 -9.26 2.53
CA GLU A 55 -5.13 -9.59 3.37
C GLU A 55 -5.72 -8.34 4.03
N GLU A 56 -4.88 -7.43 4.53
CA GLU A 56 -5.35 -6.19 5.14
C GLU A 56 -6.00 -5.24 4.13
N HIS A 57 -5.48 -5.21 2.90
CA HIS A 57 -6.01 -4.41 1.81
C HIS A 57 -7.38 -4.93 1.35
N ASP A 58 -7.51 -6.26 1.18
CA ASP A 58 -8.77 -6.92 0.87
C ASP A 58 -9.81 -6.73 1.98
N ASP A 59 -9.41 -6.90 3.25
CA ASP A 59 -10.29 -6.68 4.40
C ASP A 59 -10.82 -5.23 4.43
N LEU A 60 -9.98 -4.27 4.07
CA LEU A 60 -10.33 -2.86 4.02
C LEU A 60 -11.37 -2.58 2.93
N HIS A 61 -11.18 -3.12 1.71
CA HIS A 61 -12.15 -2.98 0.62
C HIS A 61 -13.48 -3.67 0.93
N ARG A 62 -13.42 -4.89 1.48
CA ARG A 62 -14.61 -5.63 1.89
C ARG A 62 -15.46 -4.88 2.91
N ARG A 63 -14.83 -4.26 3.92
CA ARG A 63 -15.54 -3.43 4.93
C ARG A 63 -16.14 -2.16 4.33
N ALA A 64 -15.53 -1.64 3.27
CA ALA A 64 -15.99 -0.44 2.60
C ALA A 64 -17.07 -0.69 1.54
N GLY A 65 -17.47 -1.95 1.32
CA GLY A 65 -18.52 -2.33 0.37
C GLY A 65 -18.08 -2.36 -1.09
N TYR A 66 -16.80 -2.64 -1.34
CA TYR A 66 -16.23 -2.85 -2.68
C TYR A 66 -16.11 -4.33 -3.01
#